data_AF-A0A9E5D8J1-F1
#
_entry.id   AF-A0A9E5D8J1-F1
#
_cell.length_a   1.000
_cell.length_b   1.000
_cell.length_c   1.000
_cell.angle_alpha   90.00
_cell.angle_beta   90.00
_cell.angle_gamma   90.00
#
_symmetry.space_group_name_H-M   'P 1'
#
loop_
_entity.id
_entity.type
_entity.pdbx_description
1 polymer ?
#
loop_
_entity_poly.entity_id
_entity_poly.type
_entity_poly.pdbx_seq_one_letter_code
_entity_poly.pdbx_strand_id
1 'polypeptide(L)'
;MPIKVGRTPYLSSEPMYFDMDKRGIEVEELPPSEMAAAIADGRLQGGLVPLVDTFGLDDGLRTVSGFCVATISQTVSVKLHAKTPIEELGGSNIAVPEEAPTAVKLLQVLLEVKHGVKPAAYV
;
A
#
# COMPACT_ATOMS: atom_id res chain seq x y z
N MET A 1 -9.94 18.43 19.87
CA MET A 1 -9.99 16.98 19.57
C MET A 1 -8.57 16.45 19.55
N PRO A 2 -8.30 15.27 20.11
CA PRO A 2 -7.04 14.58 19.88
C PRO A 2 -6.88 14.28 18.38
N ILE A 3 -5.64 14.26 17.90
CA ILE A 3 -5.33 13.84 16.52
C ILE A 3 -5.56 12.34 16.45
N LYS A 4 -6.33 11.88 15.47
CA LYS A 4 -6.57 10.47 15.19
C LYS A 4 -5.91 10.09 13.86
N VAL A 5 -5.05 9.08 13.88
CA VAL A 5 -4.37 8.57 12.69
C VAL A 5 -4.68 7.10 12.45
N GLY A 6 -4.70 6.71 11.19
CA GLY A 6 -4.87 5.32 10.80
C GLY A 6 -3.58 4.53 10.89
N ARG A 7 -3.68 3.29 11.37
CA ARG A 7 -2.62 2.28 11.42
C ARG A 7 -2.98 1.10 10.55
N THR A 8 -2.11 0.81 9.59
CA THR A 8 -2.17 -0.45 8.82
C THR A 8 -1.59 -1.59 9.65
N PRO A 9 -2.19 -2.80 9.66
CA PRO A 9 -1.76 -3.94 10.48
C PRO A 9 -0.53 -4.66 9.89
N TYR A 10 0.54 -3.92 9.58
CA TYR A 10 1.78 -4.47 9.02
C TYR A 10 2.98 -4.20 9.90
N LEU A 11 3.78 -5.25 10.12
CA LEU A 11 5.03 -5.16 10.89
C LEU A 11 5.99 -4.09 10.35
N SER A 12 6.03 -3.90 9.03
CA SER A 12 6.87 -2.89 8.37
C SER A 12 6.53 -1.46 8.76
N SER A 13 5.31 -1.21 9.26
CA SER A 13 4.85 0.11 9.68
C SER A 13 4.80 0.31 11.20
N GLU A 14 4.95 -0.75 12.00
CA GLU A 14 4.89 -0.67 13.47
C GLU A 14 5.82 0.40 14.09
N PRO A 15 7.06 0.59 13.60
CA PRO A 15 7.93 1.64 14.14
C PRO A 15 7.40 3.06 13.98
N MET A 16 6.35 3.30 13.18
CA MET A 16 5.72 4.61 13.06
C MET A 16 4.80 4.94 14.25
N TYR A 17 4.21 3.93 14.89
CA TYR A 17 3.13 4.13 15.86
C TYR A 17 3.58 4.00 17.33
N PHE A 18 4.80 3.51 17.59
CA PHE A 18 5.24 3.06 18.92
C PHE A 18 5.17 4.10 20.07
N ASP A 19 5.18 5.39 19.75
CA ASP A 19 5.19 6.48 20.73
C ASP A 19 3.98 7.42 20.59
N MET A 20 3.03 7.09 19.71
CA MET A 20 1.89 7.97 19.39
C MET A 20 0.95 8.15 20.59
N ASP A 21 0.60 7.07 21.28
CA ASP A 21 -0.26 7.11 22.47
C ASP A 21 0.33 8.01 23.58
N LYS A 22 1.64 7.89 23.83
CA LYS A 22 2.36 8.74 24.79
C LYS A 22 2.39 10.23 24.41
N ARG A 23 2.13 10.54 23.13
CA ARG A 23 2.03 11.90 22.58
C ARG A 23 0.59 12.39 22.47
N GLY A 24 -0.39 11.61 22.96
CA GLY A 24 -1.81 11.96 22.88
C GLY A 24 -2.38 11.86 21.46
N ILE A 25 -1.78 11.05 20.60
CA ILE A 25 -2.27 10.73 19.25
C ILE A 25 -3.02 9.40 19.33
N GLU A 26 -4.31 9.43 18.99
CA GLU A 26 -5.13 8.23 18.90
C GLU A 26 -4.81 7.47 17.61
N VAL A 27 -4.77 6.15 17.70
CA VAL A 27 -4.48 5.27 16.58
C VAL A 27 -5.68 4.36 16.32
N GLU A 28 -6.14 4.32 15.08
CA GLU A 28 -7.22 3.44 14.62
C GLU A 28 -6.68 2.42 13.63
N GLU A 29 -6.84 1.13 13.91
CA GLU A 29 -6.43 0.08 12.97
C GLU A 29 -7.44 -0.04 11.82
N LEU A 30 -6.95 0.03 10.58
CA LEU A 30 -7.73 -0.09 9.34
C LEU A 30 -6.93 -0.82 8.26
N PRO A 31 -7.59 -1.56 7.36
CA PRO A 31 -6.92 -2.07 6.16
C PRO A 31 -6.50 -0.91 5.25
N PRO A 32 -5.43 -1.08 4.43
CA PRO A 32 -4.93 -0.01 3.57
C PRO A 32 -5.98 0.54 2.59
N SER A 33 -6.89 -0.33 2.11
CA SER A 33 -7.98 0.01 1.20
C SER A 33 -9.00 1.00 1.78
N GLU A 34 -9.12 1.09 3.10
CA GLU A 34 -10.05 2.00 3.78
C GLU A 34 -9.40 3.33 4.18
N MET A 35 -8.07 3.42 4.14
CA MET A 35 -7.33 4.56 4.69
C MET A 35 -7.68 5.88 4.01
N ALA A 36 -7.70 5.90 2.67
CA ALA A 36 -7.98 7.12 1.91
C ALA A 36 -9.40 7.65 2.17
N ALA A 37 -10.39 6.75 2.19
CA ALA A 37 -11.78 7.11 2.47
C ALA A 37 -11.96 7.63 3.91
N ALA A 38 -11.36 6.96 4.89
CA ALA A 38 -11.42 7.40 6.29
C ALA A 38 -10.78 8.78 6.51
N ILE A 39 -9.74 9.13 5.74
CA ILE A 39 -9.15 10.46 5.75
C ILE A 39 -10.07 11.49 5.05
N ALA A 40 -10.60 11.14 3.87
CA ALA A 40 -11.49 12.02 3.09
C ALA A 40 -12.77 12.38 3.86
N ASP A 41 -13.35 11.44 4.60
CA ASP A 41 -14.55 11.65 5.41
C ASP A 41 -14.27 12.38 6.74
N GLY A 42 -13.01 12.74 7.00
CA GLY A 42 -12.59 13.43 8.23
C GLY A 42 -12.57 12.55 9.49
N ARG A 43 -12.83 11.23 9.37
CA ARG A 43 -12.72 10.25 10.46
C ARG A 43 -11.28 10.18 10.98
N LEU A 44 -10.31 10.28 10.09
CA LEU A 44 -8.88 10.34 10.39
C LEU A 44 -8.24 11.62 9.87
N GLN A 45 -7.19 12.09 10.55
CA GLN A 45 -6.40 13.25 10.12
C GLN A 45 -5.13 12.85 9.36
N GLY A 46 -4.86 11.55 9.23
CA GLY A 46 -3.74 11.02 8.44
C GLY A 46 -3.51 9.54 8.68
N GLY A 47 -2.57 8.96 7.95
CA GLY A 47 -2.20 7.54 8.06
C GLY A 47 -1.32 7.12 6.89
N LEU A 48 -0.94 5.84 6.87
CA LEU A 48 -0.23 5.26 5.72
C LEU A 48 -1.22 4.91 4.61
N VAL A 49 -1.21 5.72 3.55
CA VAL A 49 -2.02 5.52 2.35
C VAL A 49 -1.18 4.77 1.30
N PRO A 50 -1.73 3.74 0.62
CA PRO A 50 -1.04 3.11 -0.50
C PRO A 50 -0.68 4.15 -1.57
N LEU A 51 0.53 4.05 -2.14
CA LEU A 51 1.05 5.04 -3.10
C LEU A 51 0.09 5.28 -4.28
N VAL A 52 -0.50 4.21 -4.82
CA VAL A 52 -1.41 4.31 -5.96
C VAL A 52 -2.68 5.08 -5.67
N ASP A 53 -3.12 5.09 -4.41
CA ASP A 53 -4.30 5.81 -3.97
C ASP A 53 -3.97 7.29 -3.71
N THR A 54 -2.68 7.66 -3.66
CA THR A 54 -2.25 9.06 -3.50
C THR A 54 -2.34 9.89 -4.77
N PHE A 55 -2.44 9.27 -5.95
CA PHE A 55 -2.39 9.98 -7.23
C PHE A 55 -3.62 10.86 -7.51
N GLY A 56 -4.74 10.57 -6.84
CA GLY A 56 -6.00 11.32 -6.99
C GLY A 56 -6.45 12.04 -5.73
N LEU A 57 -5.57 12.22 -4.74
CA LEU A 57 -5.93 12.93 -3.51
C LEU A 57 -6.05 14.43 -3.77
N ASP A 58 -7.09 15.04 -3.18
CA ASP A 58 -7.34 16.48 -3.26
C ASP A 58 -6.22 17.29 -2.61
N ASP A 59 -6.10 18.57 -3.01
CA ASP A 59 -5.14 19.56 -2.48
C ASP A 59 -5.22 19.75 -0.94
N GLY A 60 -6.28 19.24 -0.30
CA GLY A 60 -6.43 19.21 1.15
C GLY A 60 -5.53 18.21 1.87
N LEU A 61 -4.87 17.31 1.14
CA LEU A 61 -3.95 16.31 1.68
C LEU A 61 -2.51 16.63 1.33
N ARG A 62 -1.61 16.39 2.29
CA ARG A 62 -0.17 16.56 2.10
C ARG A 62 0.58 15.38 2.65
N THR A 63 1.65 14.99 1.96
CA THR A 63 2.60 14.02 2.48
C THR A 63 3.32 14.60 3.70
N VAL A 64 3.59 13.74 4.69
CA VAL A 64 4.40 14.12 5.85
C VAL A 64 5.85 13.90 5.48
N SER A 65 6.60 14.98 5.32
CA SER A 65 8.01 14.92 4.90
C SER A 65 8.81 14.00 5.82
N GLY A 66 9.53 13.04 5.23
CA GLY A 66 10.33 12.05 5.95
C GLY A 66 9.57 10.80 6.42
N PHE A 67 8.27 10.69 6.14
CA PHE A 67 7.46 9.52 6.52
C PHE A 67 6.93 8.79 5.28
N CYS A 68 7.44 7.58 5.06
CA CYS A 68 6.91 6.63 4.09
C CYS A 68 7.40 5.21 4.43
N VAL A 69 6.75 4.21 3.85
CA VAL A 69 7.29 2.84 3.82
C VAL A 69 7.88 2.63 2.42
N ALA A 70 9.20 2.48 2.35
CA ALA A 70 9.93 2.33 1.10
C ALA A 70 11.10 1.35 1.25
N THR A 71 11.58 0.84 0.12
CA THR A 71 12.82 0.04 0.04
C THR A 71 13.67 0.52 -1.13
N ILE A 72 14.98 0.31 -1.04
CA ILE A 72 15.95 0.72 -2.07
C ILE A 72 16.16 -0.37 -3.12
N SER A 73 16.23 -1.64 -2.70
CA SER A 73 16.59 -2.76 -3.59
C SER A 73 15.52 -3.83 -3.67
N GLN A 74 15.10 -4.35 -2.52
CA GLN A 74 14.11 -5.41 -2.43
C GLN A 74 13.26 -5.26 -1.17
N THR A 75 12.01 -5.67 -1.26
CA THR A 75 11.19 -5.94 -0.09
C THR A 75 11.21 -7.44 0.19
N VAL A 76 11.23 -7.80 1.48
CA VAL A 76 11.14 -9.21 1.90
C VAL A 76 9.69 -9.69 2.00
N SER A 77 8.72 -8.77 2.01
CA SER A 77 7.31 -9.05 2.31
C SER A 77 6.39 -9.08 1.08
N VAL A 78 6.83 -8.60 -0.08
CA VAL A 78 6.04 -8.62 -1.33
C VAL A 78 6.73 -9.51 -2.34
N LYS A 79 6.08 -10.60 -2.73
CA LYS A 79 6.64 -11.62 -3.63
C LYS A 79 5.60 -12.10 -4.63
N LEU A 80 6.03 -12.33 -5.86
CA LEU A 80 5.30 -13.15 -6.82
C LEU A 80 5.81 -14.59 -6.72
N HIS A 81 4.91 -15.52 -6.44
CA HIS A 81 5.20 -16.94 -6.46
C HIS A 81 4.68 -17.54 -7.76
N ALA A 82 5.57 -18.20 -8.52
CA ALA A 82 5.23 -18.85 -9.78
C ALA A 82 5.88 -20.22 -9.88
N LYS A 83 5.21 -21.16 -10.56
CA LYS A 83 5.76 -22.49 -10.88
C LYS A 83 6.56 -22.51 -12.18
N THR A 84 6.43 -21.46 -12.99
CA THR A 84 7.08 -21.27 -14.27
C THR A 84 7.86 -19.95 -14.27
N PRO A 85 8.82 -19.78 -15.18
CA PRO A 85 9.49 -18.49 -15.40
C PRO A 85 8.50 -17.37 -15.72
N ILE A 86 8.90 -16.12 -15.45
CA ILE A 86 8.04 -14.94 -15.65
C ILE A 86 7.60 -14.82 -17.11
N GLU A 87 8.49 -15.17 -18.04
CA GLU A 87 8.29 -15.11 -19.49
C GLU A 87 7.16 -16.03 -19.97
N GLU A 88 6.83 -17.07 -19.19
CA GLU A 88 5.79 -18.05 -19.49
C GLU A 88 4.45 -17.74 -18.81
N LEU A 89 4.35 -16.62 -18.07
CA LEU A 89 3.10 -16.23 -17.39
C LEU A 89 2.05 -15.61 -18.34
N GLY A 90 2.36 -15.50 -19.64
CA GLY A 90 1.43 -14.99 -20.64
C GLY A 90 0.13 -15.79 -20.68
N GLY A 91 -1.02 -15.11 -20.66
CA GLY A 91 -2.34 -15.76 -20.66
C GLY A 91 -2.69 -16.54 -19.39
N SER A 92 -1.88 -16.47 -18.33
CA SER A 92 -2.17 -17.09 -17.04
C SER A 92 -3.10 -16.22 -16.18
N ASN A 93 -3.82 -16.83 -15.24
CA ASN A 93 -4.52 -16.09 -14.18
C ASN A 93 -3.59 -15.96 -12.98
N ILE A 94 -3.39 -14.73 -12.49
CA ILE A 94 -2.54 -14.46 -11.33
C ILE A 94 -3.43 -14.05 -10.16
N ALA A 95 -3.38 -14.82 -9.07
CA ALA A 95 -4.07 -14.48 -7.84
C ALA A 95 -3.41 -13.26 -7.18
N VAL A 96 -4.19 -12.25 -6.80
CA VAL A 96 -3.72 -11.01 -6.17
C VAL A 96 -4.55 -10.65 -4.94
N PRO A 97 -3.92 -10.12 -3.87
CA PRO A 97 -4.64 -9.62 -2.70
C PRO A 97 -5.32 -8.27 -3.00
N GLU A 98 -6.54 -8.09 -2.51
CA GLU A 98 -7.26 -6.80 -2.58
C GLU A 98 -6.59 -5.74 -1.69
N GLU A 99 -6.02 -6.17 -0.56
CA GLU A 99 -5.44 -5.31 0.46
C GLU A 99 -4.07 -4.71 0.12
N ALA A 100 -3.47 -5.06 -1.03
CA ALA A 100 -2.15 -4.57 -1.44
C ALA A 100 -2.14 -3.87 -2.82
N PRO A 101 -2.95 -2.81 -3.02
CA PRO A 101 -3.16 -2.20 -4.34
C PRO A 101 -1.87 -1.68 -4.99
N THR A 102 -0.92 -1.17 -4.19
CA THR A 102 0.39 -0.74 -4.70
C THR A 102 1.24 -1.91 -5.21
N ALA A 103 1.23 -3.05 -4.52
CA ALA A 103 1.98 -4.24 -4.94
C ALA A 103 1.40 -4.83 -6.23
N VAL A 104 0.07 -4.87 -6.35
CA VAL A 104 -0.63 -5.32 -7.56
C VAL A 104 -0.31 -4.41 -8.74
N LYS A 105 -0.32 -3.09 -8.54
CA LYS A 105 0.02 -2.15 -9.61
C LYS A 105 1.48 -2.27 -10.05
N LEU A 106 2.40 -2.45 -9.09
CA LEU A 106 3.81 -2.69 -9.41
C LEU A 106 3.99 -4.00 -10.18
N LEU A 107 3.28 -5.07 -9.82
CA LEU A 107 3.29 -6.34 -10.55
C LEU A 107 2.86 -6.15 -12.01
N GLN A 108 1.77 -5.42 -12.25
CA GLN A 108 1.31 -5.08 -13.61
C GLN A 108 2.40 -4.35 -14.41
N VAL A 109 3.01 -3.31 -13.82
CA VAL A 109 4.10 -2.56 -14.45
C VAL A 109 5.29 -3.46 -14.77
N LEU A 110 5.69 -4.34 -13.84
CA LEU A 110 6.82 -5.24 -14.06
C LEU A 110 6.53 -6.25 -15.18
N LEU A 111 5.37 -6.91 -15.16
CA LEU A 111 5.03 -7.89 -16.18
C LEU A 111 4.92 -7.24 -17.56
N GLU A 112 4.17 -6.14 -17.68
CA GLU A 112 3.92 -5.53 -18.98
C GLU A 112 5.10 -4.72 -19.52
N VAL A 113 5.69 -3.85 -18.69
CA VAL A 113 6.69 -2.88 -19.16
C VAL A 113 8.09 -3.49 -19.17
N LYS A 114 8.46 -4.25 -18.13
CA LYS A 114 9.80 -4.82 -18.03
C LYS A 114 9.93 -6.16 -18.77
N HIS A 115 8.92 -7.03 -18.66
CA HIS A 115 8.99 -8.38 -19.22
C HIS A 115 8.17 -8.58 -20.51
N GLY A 116 7.31 -7.63 -20.90
CA GLY A 116 6.48 -7.76 -22.10
C GLY A 116 5.41 -8.86 -22.00
N VAL A 117 5.06 -9.28 -20.79
CA VAL A 117 4.14 -10.39 -20.49
C VAL A 117 2.78 -9.83 -20.08
N LYS A 118 1.71 -10.38 -20.66
CA LYS A 118 0.32 -10.05 -20.32
C LYS A 118 -0.41 -11.28 -19.77
N PRO A 119 -0.76 -11.31 -18.48
CA PRO A 119 -1.66 -12.31 -17.91
C PRO A 119 -3.05 -12.25 -18.56
N ALA A 120 -3.83 -13.33 -18.48
CA ALA A 120 -5.23 -13.32 -18.89
C ALA A 120 -6.10 -12.53 -17.89
N ALA A 121 -5.81 -12.67 -16.59
CA ALA A 121 -6.51 -11.95 -15.53
C ALA A 121 -5.65 -11.83 -14.26
N TYR A 122 -5.96 -10.80 -13.47
CA TYR A 122 -5.62 -10.71 -12.05
C TYR A 122 -6.89 -11.05 -11.28
N VAL A 123 -6.86 -12.10 -10.47
CA VAL A 123 -8.03 -12.69 -9.80
C VAL A 123 -7.88 -12.74 -8.30
#